data_AF-A0A920T5D9-F1
#
_entry.id   AF-A0A920T5D9-F1
#
_cell.length_a   1.000
_cell.length_b   1.000
_cell.length_c   1.000
_cell.angle_alpha   90.00
_cell.angle_beta   90.00
_cell.angle_gamma   90.00
#
_symmetry.space_group_name_H-M   'P 1'
#
loop_
_entity.id
_entity.type
_entity.pdbx_description
1 polymer ?
#
loop_
_entity_poly.entity_id
_entity_poly.type
_entity_poly.pdbx_seq_one_letter_code
_entity_poly.pdbx_strand_id
1 'polypeptide(L)' 'MKLISATANPHKYKEMQQILPGKIELLPRPPEIPEIVEDAPDLLGNATLKAQRGNESNWYAGDSG' A
#
# COMPACT_ATOMS: atom_id res chain seq x y z
N MET A 1 0.68 -12.83 -8.48
CA MET A 1 -0.16 -12.21 -7.43
C MET A 1 0.03 -10.71 -7.50
N LYS A 2 -1.06 -9.94 -7.46
CA LYS A 2 -1.04 -8.47 -7.46
C LYS A 2 -1.24 -7.96 -6.04
N LEU A 3 -0.43 -7.00 -5.61
CA LEU A 3 -0.58 -6.30 -4.32
C LEU A 3 -0.59 -4.80 -4.59
N ILE A 4 -1.33 -4.04 -3.78
CA ILE A 4 -1.33 -2.59 -3.84
C ILE A 4 -0.46 -2.03 -2.71
N SER A 5 0.41 -1.08 -3.05
CA SER A 5 1.26 -0.39 -2.10
C SER A 5 0.43 0.53 -1.19
N ALA A 6 0.58 0.39 0.13
CA ALA A 6 -0.04 1.30 1.09
C ALA A 6 0.76 2.59 1.33
N THR A 7 1.99 2.72 0.81
CA THR A 7 2.80 3.93 1.01
C THR A 7 2.40 5.04 0.06
N ALA A 8 2.24 6.26 0.59
CA ALA A 8 2.15 7.49 -0.19
C ALA A 8 3.53 8.03 -0.61
N ASN A 9 4.63 7.51 -0.03
CA ASN A 9 5.98 7.93 -0.35
C ASN A 9 6.48 7.27 -1.66
N PRO A 10 6.75 8.05 -2.73
CA PRO A 10 7.16 7.52 -4.04
C PRO A 10 8.57 6.92 -4.04
N HIS A 11 9.46 7.33 -3.13
CA HIS A 11 10.80 6.75 -3.01
C HIS A 11 10.73 5.33 -2.44
N LYS A 12 9.96 5.13 -1.37
CA LYS A 12 9.72 3.80 -0.78
C LYS A 12 9.07 2.85 -1.79
N TYR A 13 8.13 3.36 -2.59
CA TYR A 13 7.52 2.57 -3.66
C TYR A 13 8.55 2.05 -4.67
N LYS A 14 9.45 2.93 -5.17
CA LYS A 14 10.52 2.56 -6.11
C LYS A 14 11.46 1.51 -5.51
N GLU A 15 11.86 1.67 -4.26
CA GLU A 15 12.71 0.71 -3.55
C GLU A 15 12.03 -0.67 -3.47
N MET A 16 10.75 -0.72 -3.10
CA MET A 16 9.98 -1.96 -3.03
C MET A 16 9.85 -2.66 -4.39
N GLN A 17 9.69 -1.90 -5.48
CA GLN A 17 9.67 -2.47 -6.83
C GLN A 17 11.01 -3.13 -7.20
N GLN A 18 12.13 -2.59 -6.72
CA GLN A 18 13.47 -3.11 -6.99
C GLN A 18 13.77 -4.40 -6.22
N ILE A 19 13.20 -4.60 -5.02
CA ILE A 19 13.46 -5.78 -4.18
C ILE A 19 12.50 -6.96 -4.44
N LEU A 20 11.36 -6.72 -5.09
CA LEU A 20 10.33 -7.76 -5.35
C LEU A 20 10.19 -8.23 -6.82
N PRO A 21 11.17 -8.05 -7.74
CA PRO A 21 10.97 -8.40 -9.14
C PRO A 21 10.69 -9.90 -9.29
N GLY A 22 9.72 -10.24 -10.14
CA GLY A 22 9.34 -11.62 -10.46
C GLY A 22 8.58 -12.37 -9.38
N LYS A 23 8.35 -11.79 -8.19
CA LYS A 23 7.60 -12.43 -7.09
C LYS A 23 6.15 -11.96 -7.02
N ILE A 24 5.95 -10.65 -7.16
CA ILE A 24 4.62 -10.02 -7.15
C ILE A 24 4.61 -8.86 -8.14
N GLU A 25 3.41 -8.50 -8.58
CA GLU A 25 3.16 -7.22 -9.25
C GLU A 25 2.69 -6.22 -8.18
N LEU A 26 3.53 -5.22 -7.90
CA LEU A 26 3.23 -4.18 -6.93
C LEU A 26 2.63 -2.96 -7.65
N LEU A 27 1.36 -2.67 -7.37
CA LEU A 27 0.62 -1.53 -7.90
C LEU A 27 0.80 -0.30 -6.98
N PRO A 28 0.75 0.93 -7.53
CA PRO A 28 0.83 2.15 -6.72
C PRO A 28 -0.40 2.33 -5.85
N ARG A 29 -0.25 3.12 -4.78
CA ARG A 29 -1.37 3.54 -3.94
C ARG A 29 -2.35 4.40 -4.76
N PRO A 30 -3.67 4.13 -4.75
CA PRO A 30 -4.64 5.01 -5.39
C PRO A 30 -4.65 6.40 -4.72
N PRO A 31 -4.70 7.49 -5.51
CA PRO A 31 -4.58 8.86 -5.00
C PRO A 31 -5.76 9.33 -4.15
N GLU A 32 -6.95 8.75 -4.33
CA GLU A 32 -8.18 9.07 -3.61
C GLU A 32 -8.17 8.67 -2.13
N ILE A 33 -7.15 7.92 -1.72
CA ILE A 33 -7.05 7.35 -0.39
C ILE A 33 -6.34 8.37 0.50
N PRO A 34 -6.92 8.78 1.64
CA PRO A 34 -6.26 9.72 2.53
C PRO A 34 -4.99 9.13 3.14
N GLU A 35 -4.08 9.98 3.61
CA GLU A 35 -2.97 9.52 4.46
C GLU A 35 -3.51 8.96 5.78
N ILE A 36 -2.80 7.98 6.32
CA ILE A 36 -3.14 7.32 7.58
C ILE A 36 -2.28 7.93 8.68
N VAL A 37 -2.92 8.29 9.79
CA VAL A 37 -2.22 8.73 10.99
C VAL A 37 -1.40 7.56 11.52
N GLU A 38 -0.10 7.79 11.71
CA GLU A 38 0.87 6.83 12.24
C GLU A 38 1.07 7.07 13.73
N ASP A 39 0.08 6.71 14.55
CA ASP A 39 0.05 6.91 16.01
C ASP A 39 0.35 5.63 16.82
N ALA A 40 0.73 4.54 16.16
CA ALA A 40 1.14 3.33 16.85
C ALA A 40 2.50 3.51 17.54
N PRO A 41 2.76 2.79 18.65
CA PRO A 41 4.00 2.94 19.43
C PRO A 41 5.24 2.40 18.71
N ASP A 42 5.07 1.68 17.60
CA ASP A 42 6.17 1.08 16.85
C ASP A 42 5.94 1.07 15.33
N LEU A 43 7.00 0.71 14.59
CA LEU A 43 6.99 0.67 13.13
C LEU A 43 6.04 -0.42 12.59
N LEU A 44 5.91 -1.54 13.31
CA LEU A 44 5.06 -2.66 12.91
C LEU A 44 3.57 -2.28 12.98
N GLY A 45 3.18 -1.59 14.04
CA GLY A 45 1.84 -1.05 14.23
C GLY A 45 1.50 -0.03 13.16
N ASN A 46 2.40 0.90 12.86
CA ASN A 46 2.19 1.89 11.79
C ASN A 46 2.09 1.24 10.40
N ALA A 47 2.89 0.21 10.12
CA ALA A 47 2.76 -0.56 8.90
C ALA A 47 1.42 -1.30 8.82
N THR A 48 0.95 -1.84 9.93
CA THR A 48 -0.34 -2.55 10.04
C THR A 48 -1.52 -1.62 9.84
N LEU A 49 -1.53 -0.44 10.47
CA LEU A 49 -2.56 0.58 10.29
C LEU A 49 -2.72 0.98 8.82
N LYS A 50 -1.58 1.20 8.14
CA LYS A 50 -1.57 1.50 6.69
C LYS A 50 -2.14 0.36 5.85
N ALA A 51 -1.77 -0.89 6.15
CA ALA A 51 -2.24 -2.06 5.42
C ALA A 51 -3.73 -2.37 5.68
N GLN A 52 -4.24 -2.17 6.89
CA GLN A 52 -5.63 -2.42 7.24
C GLN A 52 -6.58 -1.42 6.57
N ARG A 53 -6.27 -0.12 6.64
CA ARG A 53 -7.07 0.87 5.88
C ARG A 53 -6.97 0.63 4.37
N GLY A 54 -5.81 0.10 3.95
CA GLY A 54 -5.57 -0.61 2.69
C GLY A 54 -6.69 -1.51 2.18
N ASN A 55 -7.35 -2.23 3.08
CA ASN A 55 -8.37 -3.21 2.71
C ASN A 55 -9.79 -2.65 2.87
N GLU A 56 -9.98 -1.74 3.83
CA GLU A 56 -11.30 -1.19 4.17
C GLU A 56 -11.82 -0.18 3.14
N SER A 57 -10.96 0.58 2.47
CA SER A 57 -11.41 1.65 1.55
C SER A 57 -11.87 1.16 0.17
N ASN A 58 -12.17 -0.14 0.01
CA ASN A 58 -12.58 -0.76 -1.26
C ASN A 58 -11.67 -0.36 -2.43
N TRP A 59 -10.36 -0.63 -2.29
CA TRP A 59 -9.31 -0.28 -3.27
C TRP A 59 -9.47 -1.01 -4.62
N TYR A 60 -10.53 -1.81 -4.77
CA TYR A 60 -10.86 -2.63 -5.94
C TYR A 60 -11.89 -2.00 -6.89
N ALA A 61 -12.16 -0.69 -6.82
CA ALA A 61 -13.17 -0.01 -7.65
C ALA A 61 -12.85 0.08 -9.16
N GLY A 62 -11.97 -0.77 -9.70
CA GLY A 62 -11.58 -0.79 -11.12
C GLY A 62 -11.52 -2.15 -11.79
N ASP A 63 -11.87 -3.25 -11.10
CA ASP A 63 -11.97 -4.57 -11.74
C ASP A 63 -13.45 -4.86 -12.09
N SER A 64 -13.99 -4.06 -13.03
CA SER A 64 -15.14 -4.49 -13.82
C SER A 64 -14.65 -5.46 -14.87
N GLY A 65 -15.03 -6.73 -14.73
CA GLY A 65 -14.75 -7.79 -15.71
C GLY A 65 -15.29 -7.53 -17.11
#